data_AF-A0A9D9IRP7-F1
#
_entry.id   AF-A0A9D9IRP7-F1
#
_cell.length_a   1.000
_cell.length_b   1.000
_cell.length_c   1.000
_cell.angle_alpha   90.00
_cell.angle_beta   90.00
_cell.angle_gamma   90.00
#
_symmetry.space_group_name_H-M   'P 1'
#
loop_
_entity.id
_entity.type
_entity.pdbx_description
1 polymer ?
#
loop_
_entity_poly.entity_id
_entity_poly.type
_entity_poly.pdbx_seq_one_letter_code
_entity_poly.pdbx_strand_id
1 'polypeptide(L)'
;MKNFRFIALATLICMAMQIQVAQADELSKEEKKAIQEQLDSIMYNEAVKAVNDTMFTLEASRATFKTGYTINVTSSTNFITVKKGKASIQTAFNASISGANGMGGVTVDGTISNYRISTDKKSGDTMVSMSVLGVGISATVNIRIFKNGNKATAEIMPSFNSNNLRLSGILLPSEKSTVFKGRSL
;
A
#
# COMPACT_ATOMS: atom_id res chain seq x y z
N MET A 1 -10.87 -43.20 -50.28
CA MET A 1 -11.00 -41.71 -50.29
C MET A 1 -11.62 -41.12 -49.02
N LYS A 2 -12.54 -41.79 -48.30
CA LYS A 2 -13.16 -41.25 -47.07
C LYS A 2 -12.17 -41.01 -45.91
N ASN A 3 -11.20 -41.90 -45.71
CA ASN A 3 -10.26 -41.81 -44.57
C ASN A 3 -9.25 -40.65 -44.68
N PHE A 4 -8.97 -40.19 -45.89
CA PHE A 4 -8.04 -39.07 -46.14
C PHE A 4 -8.66 -37.71 -45.78
N ARG A 5 -9.99 -37.57 -45.94
CA ARG A 5 -10.73 -36.35 -45.60
C ARG A 5 -10.84 -36.13 -44.08
N PHE A 6 -10.89 -37.22 -43.30
CA PHE A 6 -10.92 -37.14 -41.83
C PHE A 6 -9.57 -36.73 -41.24
N ILE A 7 -8.46 -37.23 -41.78
CA ILE A 7 -7.11 -36.85 -41.33
C ILE A 7 -6.83 -35.37 -41.61
N ALA A 8 -7.23 -34.88 -42.78
CA ALA A 8 -7.08 -33.46 -43.14
C ALA A 8 -7.91 -32.50 -42.29
N LEU A 9 -9.08 -32.94 -41.80
CA LEU A 9 -9.94 -32.12 -40.93
C LEU A 9 -9.39 -32.08 -39.49
N ALA A 10 -8.85 -33.20 -38.99
CA ALA A 10 -8.25 -33.27 -37.66
C ALA A 10 -6.98 -32.43 -37.54
N THR A 11 -6.14 -32.37 -38.58
CA THR A 11 -4.95 -31.51 -38.59
C THR A 11 -5.28 -30.02 -38.65
N LEU A 12 -6.35 -29.64 -39.36
CA LEU A 12 -6.81 -28.26 -39.42
C LEU A 12 -7.32 -27.75 -38.05
N ILE A 13 -8.03 -28.61 -37.31
CA ILE A 13 -8.53 -28.31 -35.96
C ILE A 13 -7.37 -28.18 -34.97
N CYS A 14 -6.35 -29.05 -35.05
CA CYS A 14 -5.14 -28.93 -34.23
C CYS A 14 -4.37 -27.64 -34.51
N MET A 15 -4.24 -27.21 -35.77
CA MET A 15 -3.60 -25.92 -36.10
C MET A 15 -4.39 -24.73 -35.57
N ALA A 16 -5.72 -24.75 -35.68
CA ALA A 16 -6.57 -23.68 -35.15
C ALA A 16 -6.48 -23.57 -33.62
N MET A 17 -6.41 -24.71 -32.91
CA MET A 17 -6.20 -24.73 -31.46
C MET A 17 -4.81 -24.21 -31.07
N GLN A 18 -3.75 -24.55 -31.82
CA GLN A 18 -2.41 -24.03 -31.55
C GLN A 18 -2.31 -22.52 -31.75
N ILE A 19 -3.01 -21.95 -32.74
CA ILE A 19 -3.08 -20.50 -32.97
C ILE A 19 -3.82 -19.78 -31.83
N GLN A 20 -4.92 -20.37 -31.32
CA GLN A 20 -5.65 -19.82 -30.16
C GLN A 20 -4.86 -19.91 -28.85
N VAL A 21 -4.13 -21.00 -28.63
CA VAL A 21 -3.28 -21.19 -27.44
C VAL A 21 -2.08 -20.23 -27.48
N ALA A 22 -1.51 -19.96 -28.67
CA ALA A 22 -0.44 -18.96 -28.81
C ALA A 22 -0.90 -17.51 -28.57
N GLN A 23 -2.14 -17.17 -28.95
CA GLN A 23 -2.70 -15.82 -28.71
C GLN A 23 -3.10 -15.58 -27.24
N ALA A 24 -3.36 -16.62 -26.46
CA ALA A 24 -3.78 -16.47 -25.06
C ALA A 24 -2.65 -15.94 -24.14
N ASP A 25 -1.38 -16.13 -24.50
CA ASP A 25 -0.21 -15.66 -23.73
C ASP A 25 0.42 -14.35 -24.26
N GLU A 26 -0.02 -13.87 -25.43
CA GLU A 26 0.51 -12.66 -26.09
C GLU A 26 -0.45 -11.47 -26.04
N LEU A 27 -0.93 -11.09 -24.85
CA LEU A 27 -1.43 -9.71 -24.68
C LEU A 27 -0.30 -8.75 -25.07
N SER A 28 -0.60 -7.80 -25.97
CA SER A 28 0.35 -6.77 -26.40
C SER A 28 0.83 -5.95 -25.19
N LYS A 29 2.00 -5.31 -25.31
CA LYS A 29 2.53 -4.47 -24.23
C LYS A 29 1.57 -3.33 -23.88
N GLU A 30 0.89 -2.82 -24.90
CA GLU A 30 -0.13 -1.77 -24.83
C GLU A 30 -1.34 -2.24 -24.03
N GLU A 31 -1.85 -3.44 -24.30
CA GLU A 31 -2.97 -4.02 -23.54
C GLU A 31 -2.61 -4.30 -22.08
N LYS A 32 -1.42 -4.87 -21.83
CA LYS A 32 -0.93 -5.08 -20.45
C LYS A 32 -0.83 -3.77 -19.67
N LYS A 33 -0.34 -2.71 -20.33
CA LYS A 33 -0.25 -1.37 -19.73
C LYS A 33 -1.64 -0.79 -19.45
N ALA A 34 -2.57 -0.88 -20.39
CA ALA A 34 -3.94 -0.39 -20.20
C ALA A 34 -4.67 -1.11 -19.06
N ILE A 35 -4.52 -2.43 -18.96
CA ILE A 35 -5.06 -3.23 -17.85
C ILE A 35 -4.45 -2.78 -16.52
N GLN A 36 -3.13 -2.60 -16.46
CA GLN A 36 -2.44 -2.15 -15.25
C GLN A 36 -2.92 -0.76 -14.82
N GLU A 37 -3.06 0.19 -15.75
CA GLU A 37 -3.56 1.53 -15.45
C GLU A 37 -5.00 1.50 -14.91
N GLN A 38 -5.83 0.59 -15.43
CA GLN A 38 -7.18 0.36 -14.92
C GLN A 38 -7.16 -0.19 -13.48
N LEU A 39 -6.32 -1.19 -13.21
CA LEU A 39 -6.15 -1.76 -11.88
C LEU A 39 -5.62 -0.71 -10.89
N ASP A 40 -4.61 0.07 -11.28
CA ASP A 40 -4.04 1.14 -10.48
C ASP A 40 -5.10 2.20 -10.15
N SER A 41 -5.95 2.56 -11.11
CA SER A 41 -7.08 3.49 -10.89
C SER A 41 -8.08 2.94 -9.88
N ILE A 42 -8.43 1.65 -9.96
CA ILE A 42 -9.32 0.98 -8.99
C ILE A 42 -8.69 1.01 -7.60
N MET A 43 -7.43 0.58 -7.48
CA MET A 43 -6.70 0.53 -6.20
C MET A 43 -6.56 1.92 -5.57
N TYR A 44 -6.33 2.96 -6.37
CA TYR A 44 -6.32 4.34 -5.92
C TYR A 44 -7.68 4.78 -5.39
N ASN A 45 -8.76 4.53 -6.13
CA ASN A 45 -10.10 4.92 -5.71
C ASN A 45 -10.53 4.19 -4.42
N GLU A 46 -10.16 2.92 -4.26
CA GLU A 46 -10.39 2.17 -3.03
C GLU A 46 -9.59 2.77 -1.85
N ALA A 47 -8.32 3.12 -2.07
CA ALA A 47 -7.50 3.77 -1.05
C ALA A 47 -8.07 5.15 -0.64
N VAL A 48 -8.50 5.96 -1.62
CA VAL A 48 -9.16 7.25 -1.39
C VAL A 48 -10.47 7.07 -0.64
N LYS A 49 -11.29 6.08 -0.99
CA LYS A 49 -12.52 5.77 -0.26
C LYS A 49 -12.20 5.39 1.19
N ALA A 50 -11.21 4.53 1.41
CA ALA A 50 -10.82 4.07 2.75
C ALA A 50 -10.35 5.22 3.66
N VAL A 51 -9.64 6.22 3.12
CA VAL A 51 -9.26 7.42 3.90
C VAL A 51 -10.44 8.36 4.14
N ASN A 52 -11.38 8.50 3.21
CA ASN A 52 -12.61 9.26 3.44
C ASN A 52 -13.48 8.61 4.54
N ASP A 53 -13.55 7.28 4.54
CA ASP A 53 -14.31 6.51 5.53
C ASP A 53 -13.58 6.39 6.89
N THR A 54 -12.33 6.87 6.98
CA THR A 54 -11.44 6.71 8.16
C THR A 54 -11.28 5.24 8.58
N MET A 55 -11.15 4.35 7.60
CA MET A 55 -11.08 2.89 7.77
C MET A 55 -10.00 2.31 6.87
N PHE A 56 -8.73 2.55 7.22
CA PHE A 56 -7.59 2.11 6.41
C PHE A 56 -6.41 1.61 7.24
N THR A 57 -5.50 0.92 6.57
CA THR A 57 -4.18 0.55 7.07
C THR A 57 -3.14 0.84 6.00
N LEU A 58 -2.08 1.57 6.37
CA LEU A 58 -0.84 1.64 5.62
C LEU A 58 0.08 0.52 6.11
N GLU A 59 0.33 -0.45 5.25
CA GLU A 59 1.24 -1.56 5.49
C GLU A 59 2.62 -1.18 4.94
N ALA A 60 3.59 -0.95 5.83
CA ALA A 60 4.91 -0.49 5.42
C ALA A 60 5.79 -1.65 4.96
N SER A 61 6.56 -1.42 3.91
CA SER A 61 7.63 -2.30 3.44
C SER A 61 9.00 -1.67 3.56
N ARG A 62 9.07 -0.34 3.70
CA ARG A 62 10.32 0.41 3.92
C ARG A 62 10.15 1.50 4.97
N ALA A 63 11.22 1.77 5.70
CA ALA A 63 11.34 2.86 6.65
C ALA A 63 12.57 3.71 6.31
N THR A 64 12.39 5.02 6.14
CA THR A 64 13.44 6.01 5.92
C THR A 64 13.53 6.91 7.13
N PHE A 65 14.70 6.95 7.75
CA PHE A 65 14.99 7.77 8.92
C PHE A 65 15.33 9.21 8.51
N LYS A 66 15.30 10.15 9.46
CA LYS A 66 15.68 11.56 9.26
C LYS A 66 17.04 11.74 8.58
N THR A 67 17.99 10.83 8.85
CA THR A 67 19.34 10.84 8.24
C THR A 67 19.36 10.46 6.77
N GLY A 68 18.22 10.05 6.19
CA GLY A 68 18.10 9.51 4.84
C GLY A 68 18.36 8.00 4.74
N TYR A 69 18.91 7.39 5.81
CA TYR A 69 19.11 5.93 5.87
C TYR A 69 17.77 5.22 5.70
N THR A 70 17.75 4.15 4.89
CA THR A 70 16.52 3.42 4.59
C THR A 70 16.73 1.92 4.80
N ILE A 71 15.72 1.29 5.38
CA ILE A 71 15.69 -0.15 5.63
C ILE A 71 14.39 -0.76 5.12
N ASN A 72 14.43 -2.05 4.82
CA ASN A 72 13.21 -2.83 4.61
C ASN A 72 12.62 -3.20 5.97
N VAL A 73 11.29 -3.26 6.03
CA VAL A 73 10.55 -3.59 7.26
C VAL A 73 9.41 -4.55 6.95
N THR A 74 8.90 -5.21 7.97
CA THR A 74 7.74 -6.10 7.87
C THR A 74 6.47 -5.36 8.30
N SER A 75 5.40 -5.48 7.50
CA SER A 75 4.14 -4.78 7.74
C SER A 75 3.43 -5.20 9.03
N SER A 76 3.68 -6.41 9.54
CA SER A 76 3.11 -6.89 10.81
C SER A 76 3.55 -6.10 12.04
N THR A 77 4.69 -5.39 11.96
CA THR A 77 5.27 -4.58 13.05
C THR A 77 5.60 -3.15 12.63
N ASN A 78 5.26 -2.77 11.39
CA ASN A 78 5.49 -1.45 10.83
C ASN A 78 4.25 -1.04 10.02
N PHE A 79 3.31 -0.36 10.65
CA PHE A 79 2.05 0.01 10.05
C PHE A 79 1.44 1.26 10.70
N ILE A 80 0.53 1.88 9.96
CA ILE A 80 -0.38 2.90 10.49
C ILE A 80 -1.78 2.42 10.19
N THR A 81 -2.63 2.32 11.19
CA THR A 81 -4.04 1.99 11.00
C THR A 81 -4.94 3.06 11.58
N VAL A 82 -6.02 3.35 10.87
CA VAL A 82 -7.05 4.30 11.26
C VAL A 82 -8.39 3.59 11.21
N LYS A 83 -9.12 3.66 12.34
CA LYS A 83 -10.46 3.11 12.48
C LYS A 83 -11.32 4.11 13.25
N LYS A 84 -12.21 4.81 12.55
CA LYS A 84 -13.25 5.70 13.10
C LYS A 84 -12.78 6.55 14.28
N GLY A 85 -11.92 7.53 14.01
CA GLY A 85 -11.44 8.48 15.02
C GLY A 85 -10.34 7.96 15.95
N LYS A 86 -9.90 6.71 15.79
CA LYS A 86 -8.71 6.17 16.45
C LYS A 86 -7.63 5.80 15.45
N ALA A 87 -6.38 5.95 15.86
CA ALA A 87 -5.22 5.51 15.10
C ALA A 87 -4.29 4.66 15.97
N SER A 88 -3.63 3.70 15.34
CA SER A 88 -2.48 2.99 15.88
C SER A 88 -1.31 3.12 14.91
N ILE A 89 -0.19 3.61 15.42
CA ILE A 89 1.08 3.76 14.70
C ILE A 89 2.05 2.79 15.36
N GLN A 90 2.40 1.71 14.67
CA GLN A 90 3.36 0.74 15.17
C GLN A 90 4.59 0.77 14.28
N THR A 91 5.76 0.88 14.91
CA THR A 91 7.06 0.80 14.23
C THR A 91 7.99 -0.02 15.11
N ALA A 92 8.77 -0.90 14.50
CA ALA A 92 9.70 -1.76 15.21
C ALA A 92 10.98 -1.89 14.40
N PHE A 93 12.08 -1.41 14.98
CA PHE A 93 13.41 -1.43 14.38
C PHE A 93 14.33 -2.31 15.23
N ASN A 94 15.19 -3.09 14.58
CA ASN A 94 16.14 -3.95 15.29
C ASN A 94 17.16 -3.11 16.08
N ALA A 95 17.56 -3.59 17.26
CA ALA A 95 18.39 -2.86 18.22
C ALA A 95 19.73 -2.35 17.64
N SER A 96 20.34 -3.06 16.69
CA SER A 96 21.58 -2.64 16.02
C SER A 96 21.40 -1.34 15.20
N ILE A 97 20.18 -1.06 14.73
CA ILE A 97 19.83 0.14 13.94
C ILE A 97 19.32 1.25 14.88
N SER A 98 18.59 0.85 15.93
CA SER A 98 18.12 1.75 16.99
C SER A 98 19.25 2.34 17.84
N GLY A 99 20.36 1.62 18.04
CA GLY A 99 21.48 2.05 18.88
C GLY A 99 22.34 3.18 18.29
N ALA A 100 22.46 3.30 16.96
CA ALA A 100 23.22 4.37 16.30
C ALA A 100 22.39 5.65 16.06
N ASN A 101 21.06 5.53 15.95
CA ASN A 101 20.14 6.65 15.69
C ASN A 101 19.21 6.97 16.87
N GLY A 102 19.30 6.25 17.99
CA GLY A 102 18.47 6.41 19.19
C GLY A 102 16.97 6.10 19.02
N MET A 103 16.53 5.63 17.86
CA MET A 103 15.12 5.32 17.58
C MET A 103 14.80 3.86 17.90
N GLY A 104 14.36 3.60 19.13
CA GLY A 104 13.61 2.38 19.46
C GLY A 104 12.26 2.36 18.74
N GLY A 105 11.63 1.19 18.63
CA GLY A 105 10.29 1.08 18.05
C GLY A 105 9.30 2.00 18.76
N VAL A 106 8.45 2.68 18.00
CA VAL A 106 7.41 3.58 18.51
C VAL A 106 6.04 2.93 18.31
N THR A 107 5.27 2.86 19.39
CA THR A 107 3.84 2.51 19.37
C THR A 107 3.05 3.71 19.86
N VAL A 108 2.18 4.27 19.02
CA VAL A 108 1.21 5.30 19.42
C VAL A 108 -0.19 4.76 19.16
N ASP A 109 -0.93 4.45 20.22
CA ASP A 109 -2.35 4.15 20.16
C ASP A 109 -3.12 5.34 20.72
N GLY A 110 -4.04 5.91 19.93
CA GLY A 110 -4.61 7.19 20.29
C GLY A 110 -5.83 7.64 19.51
N THR A 111 -6.35 8.80 19.91
CA THR A 111 -7.46 9.48 19.24
C THR A 111 -6.92 10.40 18.13
N ILE A 112 -7.66 10.48 17.04
CA ILE A 112 -7.34 11.33 15.90
C ILE A 112 -7.97 12.72 16.08
N SER A 113 -7.22 13.75 15.75
CA SER A 113 -7.73 15.12 15.57
C SER A 113 -7.12 15.76 14.32
N ASN A 114 -7.64 16.92 13.92
CA ASN A 114 -7.15 17.68 12.76
C ASN A 114 -7.08 16.88 11.45
N TYR A 115 -7.99 15.91 11.27
CA TYR A 115 -8.02 15.07 10.09
C TYR A 115 -8.41 15.89 8.85
N ARG A 116 -7.52 15.93 7.86
CA ARG A 116 -7.68 16.70 6.63
C ARG A 116 -7.31 15.85 5.43
N ILE A 117 -8.10 15.94 4.38
CA ILE A 117 -7.81 15.33 3.08
C ILE A 117 -7.73 16.44 2.04
N SER A 118 -6.73 16.39 1.17
CA SER A 118 -6.64 17.23 -0.01
C SER A 118 -6.10 16.44 -1.19
N THR A 119 -6.27 16.97 -2.40
CA THR A 119 -5.69 16.40 -3.62
C THR A 119 -4.74 17.41 -4.24
N ASP A 120 -3.52 16.99 -4.52
CA ASP A 120 -2.55 17.82 -5.23
C ASP A 120 -2.97 17.95 -6.71
N LYS A 121 -3.18 19.19 -7.17
CA LYS A 121 -3.70 19.46 -8.52
C LYS A 121 -2.74 19.05 -9.64
N LYS A 122 -1.44 18.97 -9.36
CA LYS A 122 -0.42 18.69 -10.37
C LYS A 122 -0.18 17.20 -10.55
N SER A 123 0.01 16.48 -9.45
CA SER A 123 0.25 15.04 -9.45
C SER A 123 -1.03 14.21 -9.43
N GLY A 124 -2.14 14.78 -8.95
CA GLY A 124 -3.37 14.05 -8.69
C GLY A 124 -3.32 13.19 -7.41
N ASP A 125 -2.23 13.28 -6.63
CA ASP A 125 -2.04 12.51 -5.41
C ASP A 125 -2.97 12.99 -4.29
N THR A 126 -3.45 12.06 -3.47
CA THR A 126 -4.22 12.40 -2.27
C THR A 126 -3.30 12.55 -1.07
N MET A 127 -3.42 13.67 -0.37
CA MET A 127 -2.73 13.98 0.87
C MET A 127 -3.70 13.86 2.04
N VAL A 128 -3.29 13.16 3.08
CA VAL A 128 -4.02 13.05 4.35
C VAL A 128 -3.12 13.57 5.46
N SER A 129 -3.63 14.46 6.30
CA SER A 129 -2.94 14.96 7.48
C SER A 129 -3.78 14.72 8.72
N MET A 130 -3.15 14.30 9.80
CA MET A 130 -3.83 14.05 11.08
C MET A 130 -2.88 14.19 12.26
N SER A 131 -3.45 14.50 13.42
CA SER A 131 -2.76 14.41 14.72
C SER A 131 -3.27 13.17 15.46
N VAL A 132 -2.37 12.43 16.10
CA VAL A 132 -2.70 11.25 16.92
C VAL A 132 -2.23 11.52 18.33
N LEU A 133 -3.15 11.51 19.29
CA LEU A 133 -2.87 11.70 20.71
C LEU A 133 -3.01 10.37 21.45
N GLY A 134 -1.89 9.81 21.89
CA GLY A 134 -1.83 8.64 22.76
C GLY A 134 -1.57 8.99 24.22
N VAL A 135 -1.33 7.99 25.04
CA VAL A 135 -1.02 8.17 26.47
C VAL A 135 0.44 8.62 26.61
N GLY A 136 0.66 9.89 26.95
CA GLY A 136 1.99 10.46 27.21
C GLY A 136 2.82 10.80 25.97
N ILE A 137 2.33 10.47 24.76
CA ILE A 137 2.99 10.77 23.49
C ILE A 137 1.96 11.19 22.44
N SER A 138 2.37 12.02 21.49
CA SER A 138 1.55 12.37 20.32
C SER A 138 2.41 12.44 19.07
N ALA A 139 1.76 12.34 17.90
CA ALA A 139 2.43 12.46 16.61
C ALA A 139 1.53 13.16 15.59
N THR A 140 2.13 13.95 14.71
CA THR A 140 1.50 14.39 13.47
C THR A 140 1.88 13.40 12.37
N VAL A 141 0.90 12.99 11.56
CA VAL A 141 1.08 12.06 10.46
C VAL A 141 0.62 12.70 9.17
N ASN A 142 1.49 12.72 8.17
CA ASN A 142 1.19 13.17 6.81
C ASN A 142 1.34 11.99 5.85
N ILE A 143 0.25 11.56 5.24
CA ILE A 143 0.20 10.46 4.28
C ILE A 143 0.01 11.02 2.88
N ARG A 144 0.79 10.52 1.92
CA ARG A 144 0.63 10.76 0.49
C ARG A 144 0.28 9.44 -0.19
N ILE A 145 -0.84 9.40 -0.90
CA ILE A 145 -1.30 8.28 -1.73
C ILE A 145 -1.05 8.66 -3.18
N PHE A 146 -0.25 7.87 -3.90
CA PHE A 146 0.10 8.15 -5.28
C PHE A 146 -1.06 7.82 -6.22
N LYS A 147 -1.34 8.69 -7.19
CA LYS A 147 -2.48 8.56 -8.12
C LYS A 147 -2.47 7.26 -8.95
N ASN A 148 -1.29 6.64 -9.13
CA ASN A 148 -1.07 5.43 -9.92
C ASN A 148 -1.15 4.14 -9.08
N GLY A 149 -2.18 4.01 -8.23
CA GLY A 149 -2.39 2.81 -7.42
C GLY A 149 -2.66 3.13 -5.96
N ASN A 150 -2.26 2.23 -5.08
CA ASN A 150 -2.40 2.40 -3.63
C ASN A 150 -1.06 2.54 -2.90
N LYS A 151 0.04 2.73 -3.64
CA LYS A 151 1.33 3.02 -3.02
C LYS A 151 1.20 4.31 -2.22
N ALA A 152 1.77 4.31 -1.04
CA ALA A 152 1.69 5.46 -0.15
C ALA A 152 2.98 5.65 0.64
N THR A 153 3.23 6.89 1.05
CA THR A 153 4.24 7.20 2.06
C THR A 153 3.62 7.97 3.20
N ALA A 154 4.04 7.69 4.43
CA ALA A 154 3.64 8.41 5.62
C ALA A 154 4.85 9.01 6.32
N GLU A 155 4.86 10.32 6.51
CA GLU A 155 5.78 11.00 7.41
C GLU A 155 5.15 11.08 8.81
N ILE A 156 5.87 10.57 9.80
CA ILE A 156 5.47 10.53 11.20
C ILE A 156 6.39 11.49 11.96
N MET A 157 5.79 12.50 12.57
CA MET A 157 6.46 13.56 13.33
C MET A 157 6.04 13.44 14.80
N PRO A 158 6.81 12.75 15.65
CA PRO A 158 6.52 12.67 17.08
C PRO A 158 6.64 14.04 17.75
N SER A 159 5.90 14.29 18.82
CA SER A 159 5.92 15.55 19.57
C SER A 159 7.06 15.67 20.58
N PHE A 160 7.71 14.55 20.92
CA PHE A 160 8.72 14.48 21.98
C PHE A 160 10.17 14.57 21.48
N ASN A 161 10.41 14.45 20.18
CA ASN A 161 11.72 14.68 19.57
C ASN A 161 11.58 15.07 18.10
N SER A 162 12.68 15.49 17.46
CA SER A 162 12.70 15.87 16.04
C SER A 162 13.07 14.72 15.10
N ASN A 163 12.97 13.47 15.54
CA ASN A 163 13.36 12.28 14.76
C ASN A 163 12.18 11.81 13.91
N ASN A 164 11.93 12.56 12.82
CA ASN A 164 10.91 12.18 11.84
C ASN A 164 11.25 10.82 11.21
N LEU A 165 10.19 10.06 10.95
CA LEU A 165 10.25 8.77 10.31
C LEU A 165 9.34 8.77 9.10
N ARG A 166 9.83 8.29 7.95
CA ARG A 166 9.00 8.07 6.77
C ARG A 166 8.80 6.59 6.53
N LEU A 167 7.55 6.14 6.56
CA LEU A 167 7.17 4.81 6.10
C LEU A 167 6.77 4.86 4.62
N SER A 168 7.14 3.83 3.86
CA SER A 168 6.69 3.63 2.48
C SER A 168 6.09 2.23 2.35
N GLY A 169 5.00 2.11 1.62
CA GLY A 169 4.28 0.85 1.46
C GLY A 169 3.02 1.00 0.65
N ILE A 170 1.98 0.27 1.04
CA ILE A 170 0.66 0.30 0.40
C ILE A 170 -0.42 0.69 1.40
N LEU A 171 -1.44 1.43 0.94
CA LEU A 171 -2.61 1.77 1.72
C LEU A 171 -3.78 0.89 1.30
N LEU A 172 -4.42 0.24 2.26
CA LEU A 172 -5.52 -0.68 2.04
C LEU A 172 -6.72 -0.28 2.89
N PRO A 173 -7.96 -0.51 2.40
CA PRO A 173 -9.12 -0.58 3.28
C PRO A 173 -8.85 -1.54 4.45
N SER A 174 -9.28 -1.20 5.67
CA SER A 174 -8.95 -2.01 6.85
C SER A 174 -9.37 -3.48 6.72
N GLU A 175 -10.46 -3.77 6.02
CA GLU A 175 -10.97 -5.14 5.75
C GLU A 175 -10.07 -5.97 4.83
N LYS A 176 -9.29 -5.32 3.96
CA LYS A 176 -8.33 -5.99 3.06
C LYS A 176 -6.95 -6.14 3.69
N SER A 177 -6.66 -5.40 4.76
CA SER A 177 -5.38 -5.45 5.47
C SER A 177 -5.14 -6.81 6.13
N THR A 178 -3.90 -7.29 6.05
CA THR A 178 -3.48 -8.56 6.67
C THR A 178 -2.93 -8.37 8.07
N VAL A 179 -2.51 -7.14 8.43
CA VAL A 179 -2.01 -6.77 9.75
C VAL A 179 -3.01 -7.11 10.87
N PHE A 180 -4.31 -6.98 10.61
CA PHE A 180 -5.35 -7.36 11.58
C PHE A 180 -5.74 -8.83 11.56
N LYS A 181 -5.54 -9.54 10.44
CA LYS A 181 -5.93 -10.97 10.34
C LYS A 181 -5.06 -11.87 11.21
N GLY A 182 -3.87 -11.40 11.61
CA GLY A 182 -2.96 -12.10 12.53
C GLY A 182 -3.23 -11.86 14.02
N ARG A 183 -4.20 -11.01 14.39
CA ARG A 183 -4.65 -10.83 15.78
C ARG A 183 -6.15 -11.07 15.85
N SER A 184 -6.54 -12.32 16.09
CA SER A 184 -7.81 -12.56 16.77
C SER A 184 -7.69 -11.90 18.15
N LEU A 185 -8.70 -11.11 18.53
CA LEU A 185 -8.83 -10.64 19.91
C LEU A 185 -9.02 -11.82 20.86
#